data_AF-A0A1H8FFB4-F1
#
_entry.id   AF-A0A1H8FFB4-F1
#
_cell.length_a   1.000
_cell.length_b   1.000
_cell.length_c   1.000
_cell.angle_alpha   90.00
_cell.angle_beta   90.00
_cell.angle_gamma   90.00
#
_symmetry.space_group_name_H-M   'P 1'
#
loop_
_entity.id
_entity.type
_entity.pdbx_description
1 polymer ?
#
loop_
_entity_poly.entity_id
_entity_poly.type
_entity_poly.pdbx_seq_one_letter_code
_entity_poly.pdbx_strand_id
1 'polypeptide(L)'
;MIPSEVELANRFKVSQGTVRKAIDELAAENLVMRKQGKGTFVATHHEARAHFRFLKLLPDEGVPHYPESKFIEVKRMRAPADVARLLDLKSGDAVIFIKRVQSFDSVPTIVEEMWLPGVTFKGLTAERLVEYKGPMYGLFESEFGTRMIRATEKIRAVCADAGAAALLHIAQGTPLLASERVSFTYGDKPVELRRGQYLTERHHYHNELN
;
A
#
# COMPACT_ATOMS: atom_id res chain seq x y z
N MET A 1 12.83 -17.73 -6.31
CA MET A 1 13.39 -17.53 -7.67
C MET A 1 12.54 -18.34 -8.62
N ILE A 2 12.19 -17.80 -9.79
CA ILE A 2 11.52 -18.60 -10.83
C ILE A 2 12.58 -19.34 -11.67
N PRO A 3 12.22 -20.43 -12.37
CA PRO A 3 13.15 -21.10 -13.29
C PRO A 3 13.68 -20.14 -14.35
N SER A 4 14.85 -20.46 -14.92
CA SER A 4 15.47 -19.69 -15.99
C SER A 4 14.62 -19.67 -17.26
N GLU A 5 14.86 -18.67 -18.13
CA GLU A 5 14.14 -18.57 -19.42
C GLU A 5 14.24 -19.85 -20.25
N VAL A 6 15.41 -20.52 -20.21
CA VAL A 6 15.67 -21.77 -20.94
C VAL A 6 14.85 -22.92 -20.36
N GLU A 7 14.81 -23.06 -19.03
CA GLU A 7 14.01 -24.09 -18.36
C GLU A 7 12.51 -23.92 -18.63
N LEU A 8 12.02 -22.68 -18.59
CA LEU A 8 10.63 -22.37 -18.89
C LEU A 8 10.30 -22.62 -20.37
N ALA A 9 11.21 -22.26 -21.29
CA ALA A 9 11.04 -22.51 -22.72
C ALA A 9 10.92 -24.01 -23.03
N ASN A 10 11.79 -24.82 -22.41
CA ASN A 10 11.73 -26.27 -22.51
C ASN A 10 10.45 -26.85 -21.91
N ARG A 11 10.05 -26.38 -20.72
CA ARG A 11 8.85 -26.86 -20.01
C ARG A 11 7.57 -26.58 -20.79
N PHE A 12 7.44 -25.38 -21.34
CA PHE A 12 6.23 -24.94 -22.05
C PHE A 12 6.29 -25.18 -23.56
N LYS A 13 7.40 -25.72 -24.08
CA LYS A 13 7.62 -26.02 -25.50
C LYS A 13 7.44 -24.79 -26.40
N VAL A 14 8.05 -23.68 -25.99
CA VAL A 14 8.03 -22.40 -26.73
C VAL A 14 9.46 -21.86 -26.93
N SER A 15 9.62 -20.84 -27.75
CA SER A 15 10.93 -20.19 -27.91
C SER A 15 11.35 -19.45 -26.63
N GLN A 16 12.66 -19.33 -26.39
CA GLN A 16 13.18 -18.51 -25.28
C GLN A 16 12.72 -17.05 -25.39
N GLY A 17 12.64 -16.51 -26.61
CA GLY A 17 12.15 -15.15 -26.86
C GLY A 17 10.71 -14.93 -26.40
N THR A 18 9.85 -15.94 -26.57
CA THR A 18 8.46 -15.93 -26.08
C THR A 18 8.41 -15.87 -24.55
N VAL A 19 9.22 -16.67 -23.86
CA VAL A 19 9.32 -16.64 -22.39
C VAL A 19 9.86 -15.31 -21.91
N ARG A 20 10.90 -14.78 -22.56
CA ARG A 20 11.49 -13.48 -22.21
C ARG A 20 10.44 -12.38 -22.26
N LYS A 21 9.69 -12.30 -23.35
CA LYS A 21 8.61 -11.32 -23.52
C LYS A 21 7.54 -11.46 -22.43
N ALA A 22 7.12 -12.68 -22.10
CA ALA A 22 6.18 -12.91 -21.01
C ALA A 22 6.75 -12.45 -19.65
N ILE A 23 8.02 -12.73 -19.38
CA ILE A 23 8.69 -12.25 -18.15
C ILE A 23 8.83 -10.72 -18.16
N ASP A 24 9.09 -10.10 -19.31
CA ASP A 24 9.14 -8.64 -19.45
C ASP A 24 7.79 -8.01 -19.12
N GLU A 25 6.69 -8.59 -19.61
CA GLU A 25 5.32 -8.16 -19.29
C GLU A 25 5.02 -8.30 -17.79
N LEU A 26 5.33 -9.45 -17.19
CA LEU A 26 5.19 -9.67 -15.74
C LEU A 26 6.06 -8.69 -14.92
N ALA A 27 7.26 -8.35 -15.42
CA ALA A 27 8.14 -7.40 -14.76
C ALA A 27 7.60 -5.96 -14.86
N ALA A 28 7.05 -5.58 -16.01
CA ALA A 28 6.39 -4.29 -16.21
C ALA A 28 5.18 -4.14 -15.28
N GLU A 29 4.44 -5.21 -15.03
CA GLU A 29 3.35 -5.27 -14.05
C GLU A 29 3.83 -5.39 -12.60
N ASN A 30 5.15 -5.42 -12.35
CA ASN A 30 5.77 -5.61 -11.04
C ASN A 30 5.40 -6.93 -10.33
N LEU A 31 5.03 -7.96 -11.10
CA LEU A 31 4.76 -9.30 -10.60
C LEU A 31 6.07 -10.06 -10.31
N VAL A 32 7.11 -9.74 -11.07
CA VAL A 32 8.46 -10.28 -10.89
C VAL A 32 9.50 -9.15 -10.93
N MET A 33 10.65 -9.39 -10.32
CA MET A 33 11.80 -8.49 -10.33
C MET A 33 13.02 -9.22 -10.86
N ARG A 34 13.75 -8.59 -11.80
CA ARG A 34 15.03 -9.10 -12.28
C ARG A 34 16.16 -8.58 -11.39
N LYS A 35 17.01 -9.50 -10.93
CA LYS A 35 18.26 -9.17 -10.25
C LYS A 35 19.40 -9.61 -11.17
N GLN A 36 20.13 -8.64 -11.72
CA GLN A 36 21.24 -8.90 -12.64
C GLN A 36 22.21 -9.93 -12.03
N GLY A 37 22.55 -10.97 -12.79
CA GLY A 37 23.42 -12.07 -12.34
C GLY A 37 22.81 -13.03 -11.29
N LYS A 38 21.61 -12.76 -10.78
CA LYS A 38 20.92 -13.59 -9.77
C LYS A 38 19.63 -14.22 -10.28
N GLY A 39 19.11 -13.78 -11.43
CA GLY A 39 17.89 -14.32 -12.03
C GLY A 39 16.64 -13.51 -11.69
N THR A 40 15.47 -14.12 -11.90
CA THR A 40 14.16 -13.49 -11.74
C THR A 40 13.46 -14.00 -10.47
N PHE A 41 12.90 -13.09 -9.70
CA PHE A 41 12.25 -13.38 -8.41
C PHE A 41 10.81 -12.88 -8.43
N VAL A 42 9.94 -13.54 -7.69
CA VAL A 42 8.59 -13.02 -7.42
C VAL A 42 8.74 -11.75 -6.58
N ALA A 43 8.02 -10.69 -6.94
CA ALA A 43 8.03 -9.45 -6.17
C ALA A 43 7.43 -9.69 -4.77
N THR A 44 8.02 -9.06 -3.75
CA THR A 44 7.59 -9.23 -2.35
C THR A 44 7.62 -7.90 -1.60
N HIS A 45 6.68 -7.74 -0.67
CA HIS A 45 6.56 -6.59 0.23
C HIS A 45 7.41 -6.72 1.49
N HIS A 46 8.30 -7.70 1.60
CA HIS A 46 9.24 -7.83 2.73
C HIS A 46 10.59 -7.13 2.46
N GLU A 47 10.92 -6.80 1.22
CA GLU A 47 12.17 -6.12 0.89
C GLU A 47 12.13 -4.63 1.24
N ALA A 48 13.24 -4.09 1.77
CA ALA A 48 13.37 -2.69 2.17
C ALA A 48 12.92 -1.67 1.11
N ARG A 49 13.14 -1.96 -0.18
CA ARG A 49 12.71 -1.11 -1.29
C ARG A 49 11.22 -1.21 -1.61
N ALA A 50 10.58 -2.35 -1.33
CA ALA A 50 9.15 -2.54 -1.56
C ALA A 50 8.30 -1.75 -0.55
N HIS A 51 8.85 -1.43 0.62
CA HIS A 51 8.15 -0.69 1.67
C HIS A 51 7.92 0.78 1.32
N PHE A 52 8.83 1.43 0.59
CA PHE A 52 8.67 2.80 0.09
C PHE A 52 7.92 2.88 -1.24
N ARG A 53 7.58 1.73 -1.84
CA ARG A 53 6.99 1.69 -3.19
C ARG A 53 5.72 2.53 -3.30
N PHE A 54 4.92 2.53 -2.23
CA PHE A 54 3.63 3.25 -2.18
C PHE A 54 3.58 4.37 -1.13
N LEU A 55 4.57 4.48 -0.25
CA LEU A 55 4.72 5.67 0.60
C LEU A 55 5.59 6.68 -0.13
N LYS A 56 4.94 7.64 -0.81
CA LYS A 56 5.59 8.68 -1.61
C LYS A 56 5.96 9.93 -0.81
N LEU A 57 5.94 9.85 0.52
CA LEU A 57 6.33 10.95 1.40
C LEU A 57 7.81 10.79 1.76
N LEU A 58 8.63 11.77 1.41
CA LEU A 58 10.05 11.81 1.76
C LEU A 58 10.33 13.04 2.64
N PRO A 59 11.29 12.94 3.58
CA PRO A 59 11.68 14.09 4.37
C PRO A 59 12.46 15.08 3.50
N ASP A 60 12.34 16.38 3.81
CA ASP A 60 13.12 17.42 3.13
C ASP A 60 14.61 17.36 3.50
N GLU A 61 14.90 16.88 4.72
CA GLU A 61 16.25 16.68 5.25
C GLU A 61 16.41 15.29 5.88
N GLY A 62 17.61 14.71 5.79
CA GLY A 62 17.91 13.40 6.36
C GLY A 62 17.61 12.23 5.42
N VAL A 63 17.42 11.04 6.00
CA VAL A 63 17.22 9.79 5.26
C VAL A 63 15.79 9.26 5.41
N PRO A 64 15.19 8.68 4.36
CA PRO A 64 13.88 8.05 4.46
C PRO A 64 13.87 6.93 5.50
N HIS A 65 12.89 6.97 6.39
CA HIS A 65 12.67 5.94 7.41
C HIS A 65 11.17 5.64 7.56
N TYR A 66 10.82 4.64 8.36
CA TYR A 66 9.43 4.23 8.53
C TYR A 66 8.74 5.03 9.63
N PRO A 67 7.47 5.41 9.43
CA PRO A 67 6.71 5.98 10.52
C PRO A 67 6.28 4.90 11.51
N GLU A 68 6.18 5.30 12.77
CA GLU A 68 5.54 4.50 13.80
C GLU A 68 4.03 4.65 13.72
N SER A 69 3.29 3.55 13.86
CA SER A 69 1.83 3.55 13.79
C SER A 69 1.18 3.48 15.17
N LYS A 70 0.29 4.42 15.45
CA LYS A 70 -0.67 4.36 16.56
C LYS A 70 -2.07 4.14 16.01
N PHE A 71 -2.61 2.94 16.19
CA PHE A 71 -3.98 2.61 15.79
C PHE A 71 -4.99 3.29 16.73
N ILE A 72 -5.93 4.02 16.15
CA ILE A 72 -6.98 4.78 16.84
C ILE A 72 -8.28 3.97 16.85
N GLU A 73 -8.61 3.34 15.72
CA GLU A 73 -9.82 2.56 15.58
C GLU A 73 -9.57 1.39 14.62
N VAL A 74 -10.07 0.21 14.98
CA VAL A 74 -10.10 -0.96 14.10
C VAL A 74 -11.46 -1.63 14.30
N LYS A 75 -12.28 -1.67 13.26
CA LYS A 75 -13.62 -2.27 13.36
C LYS A 75 -14.06 -2.94 12.08
N ARG A 76 -14.93 -3.94 12.22
CA ARG A 76 -15.71 -4.49 11.10
C ARG A 76 -16.97 -3.68 10.94
N MET A 77 -17.29 -3.33 9.70
CA MET A 77 -18.50 -2.57 9.38
C MET A 77 -18.99 -2.93 7.98
N ARG A 78 -20.22 -2.51 7.64
CA ARG A 78 -20.67 -2.54 6.25
C ARG A 78 -19.95 -1.46 5.46
N ALA A 79 -19.55 -1.78 4.23
CA ALA A 79 -18.91 -0.83 3.35
C ALA A 79 -19.82 0.39 3.11
N PRO A 80 -19.34 1.62 3.38
CA PRO A 80 -19.99 2.82 2.86
C PRO A 80 -20.12 2.77 1.33
N ALA A 81 -21.11 3.46 0.76
CA ALA A 81 -21.42 3.35 -0.67
C ALA A 81 -20.23 3.73 -1.59
N ASP A 82 -19.48 4.77 -1.22
CA ASP A 82 -18.29 5.20 -1.95
C ASP A 82 -17.15 4.18 -1.85
N VAL A 83 -16.94 3.60 -0.65
CA VAL A 83 -15.97 2.54 -0.41
C VAL A 83 -16.32 1.28 -1.20
N ALA A 84 -17.58 0.85 -1.18
CA ALA A 84 -18.05 -0.31 -1.92
C ALA A 84 -17.82 -0.15 -3.42
N ARG A 85 -18.15 1.03 -3.97
CA ARG A 85 -17.91 1.34 -5.38
C ARG A 85 -16.41 1.32 -5.74
N LEU A 86 -15.54 1.89 -4.91
CA LEU A 86 -14.10 1.94 -5.19
C LEU A 86 -13.42 0.58 -5.03
N LEU A 87 -13.97 -0.29 -4.17
CA LEU A 87 -13.47 -1.64 -3.91
C LEU A 87 -14.18 -2.73 -4.71
N ASP A 88 -15.05 -2.37 -5.66
CA ASP A 88 -15.86 -3.30 -6.44
C ASP A 88 -16.59 -4.34 -5.56
N LEU A 89 -17.17 -3.86 -4.46
CA LEU A 89 -17.93 -4.65 -3.50
C LEU A 89 -19.43 -4.47 -3.72
N LYS A 90 -20.20 -5.48 -3.31
CA LYS A 90 -21.66 -5.37 -3.28
C LYS A 90 -22.09 -4.49 -2.11
N SER A 91 -23.23 -3.82 -2.28
CA SER A 91 -23.82 -3.03 -1.19
C SER A 91 -24.05 -3.90 0.04
N GLY A 92 -23.55 -3.45 1.18
CA GLY A 92 -23.65 -4.18 2.45
C GLY A 92 -22.56 -5.21 2.72
N ASP A 93 -21.63 -5.45 1.77
CA ASP A 93 -20.46 -6.27 2.01
C ASP A 93 -19.65 -5.75 3.21
N ALA A 94 -19.08 -6.67 3.97
CA ALA A 94 -18.29 -6.34 5.15
C ALA A 94 -16.90 -5.82 4.74
N VAL A 95 -16.43 -4.79 5.44
CA VAL A 95 -15.06 -4.28 5.37
C VAL A 95 -14.47 -4.17 6.77
N ILE A 96 -13.15 -4.21 6.84
CA ILE A 96 -12.39 -3.80 8.03
C ILE A 96 -11.99 -2.35 7.80
N PHE A 97 -12.43 -1.48 8.71
CA PHE A 97 -12.00 -0.10 8.80
C PHE A 97 -10.86 0.01 9.80
N ILE A 98 -9.79 0.69 9.42
CA ILE A 98 -8.64 0.99 10.26
C ILE A 98 -8.39 2.49 10.20
N LYS A 99 -8.30 3.14 11.35
CA LYS A 99 -7.83 4.51 11.50
C LYS A 99 -6.57 4.54 12.35
N ARG A 100 -5.53 5.22 11.89
CA ARG A 100 -4.26 5.35 12.61
C ARG A 100 -3.61 6.70 12.40
N VAL A 101 -2.75 7.05 13.35
CA VAL A 101 -1.78 8.14 13.20
C VAL A 101 -0.42 7.51 12.93
N GLN A 102 0.29 8.07 11.96
CA GLN A 102 1.68 7.71 11.65
C GLN A 102 2.60 8.87 12.00
N SER A 103 3.67 8.57 12.72
CA SER A 103 4.62 9.56 13.21
C SER A 103 6.03 9.28 12.72
N PHE A 104 6.73 10.33 12.28
CA PHE A 104 8.17 10.31 12.01
C PHE A 104 8.87 11.02 13.16
N ASP A 105 9.92 10.44 13.72
CA ASP A 105 10.65 10.99 14.87
C ASP A 105 9.74 11.46 16.02
N SER A 106 8.72 10.65 16.34
CA SER A 106 7.66 10.94 17.34
C SER A 106 6.73 12.13 17.02
N VAL A 107 6.84 12.75 15.84
CA VAL A 107 5.95 13.83 15.39
C VAL A 107 4.78 13.24 14.58
N PRO A 108 3.51 13.41 15.00
CA PRO A 108 2.35 13.03 14.19
C PRO A 108 2.37 13.70 12.82
N THR A 109 2.41 12.90 11.76
CA THR A 109 2.57 13.43 10.39
C THR A 109 1.43 13.02 9.47
N ILE A 110 0.83 11.84 9.68
CA ILE A 110 -0.22 11.35 8.81
C ILE A 110 -1.39 10.82 9.65
N VAL A 111 -2.60 11.31 9.38
CA VAL A 111 -3.83 10.63 9.77
C VAL A 111 -4.28 9.78 8.60
N GLU A 112 -4.44 8.50 8.83
CA GLU A 112 -4.76 7.54 7.78
C GLU A 112 -6.00 6.74 8.13
N GLU A 113 -6.86 6.58 7.15
CA GLU A 113 -8.02 5.72 7.15
C GLU A 113 -7.87 4.69 6.03
N MET A 114 -8.22 3.44 6.34
CA MET A 114 -8.07 2.32 5.42
C MET A 114 -9.30 1.41 5.50
N TRP A 115 -9.77 0.97 4.33
CA TRP A 115 -10.85 0.01 4.19
C TRP A 115 -10.34 -1.21 3.42
N LEU A 116 -10.56 -2.37 4.01
CA LEU A 116 -10.12 -3.66 3.50
C LEU A 116 -11.32 -4.59 3.32
N PRO A 117 -11.49 -5.29 2.18
CA PRO A 117 -12.57 -6.26 2.00
C PRO A 117 -12.54 -7.35 3.08
N GLY A 118 -13.63 -7.50 3.84
CA GLY A 118 -13.67 -8.36 5.02
C GLY A 118 -13.48 -9.85 4.73
N VAL A 119 -13.88 -10.31 3.54
CA VAL A 119 -13.67 -11.70 3.10
C VAL A 119 -12.19 -11.98 2.85
N THR A 120 -11.49 -11.06 2.18
CA THR A 120 -10.05 -11.19 1.90
C THR A 120 -9.22 -11.15 3.19
N PHE A 121 -9.56 -10.23 4.09
CA PHE A 121 -8.83 -10.00 5.34
C PHE A 121 -9.48 -10.68 6.54
N LYS A 122 -10.13 -11.83 6.31
CA LYS A 122 -10.81 -12.59 7.37
C LYS A 122 -9.80 -12.99 8.44
N GLY A 123 -10.07 -12.60 9.68
CA GLY A 123 -9.20 -12.90 10.82
C GLY A 123 -8.21 -11.80 11.19
N LEU A 124 -8.09 -10.72 10.41
CA LEU A 124 -7.35 -9.54 10.85
C LEU A 124 -8.04 -8.92 12.07
N THR A 125 -7.26 -8.66 13.13
CA THR A 125 -7.70 -8.06 14.40
C THR A 125 -6.83 -6.86 14.78
N ALA A 126 -7.31 -6.05 15.72
CA ALA A 126 -6.56 -4.90 16.22
C ALA A 126 -5.28 -5.32 16.95
N GLU A 127 -5.34 -6.40 17.72
CA GLU A 127 -4.22 -6.94 18.48
C GLU A 127 -3.11 -7.38 17.53
N ARG A 128 -3.47 -8.09 16.46
CA ARG A 128 -2.50 -8.53 15.44
C ARG A 128 -1.80 -7.35 14.77
N LEU A 129 -2.54 -6.27 14.47
CA LEU A 129 -1.99 -5.04 13.90
C LEU A 129 -0.98 -4.36 14.83
N VAL A 130 -1.23 -4.37 16.14
CA VAL A 130 -0.33 -3.76 17.15
C VAL A 130 0.93 -4.60 17.37
N GLU A 131 0.79 -5.92 17.38
CA GLU A 131 1.90 -6.87 17.56
C GLU A 131 2.86 -6.88 16.36
N TYR A 132 2.32 -6.77 15.14
CA TYR A 132 3.14 -6.84 13.94
C TYR A 132 4.02 -5.60 13.77
N LYS A 133 5.35 -5.80 13.74
CA LYS A 133 6.35 -4.73 13.61
C LYS A 133 6.90 -4.55 12.19
N GLY A 134 6.34 -5.27 11.23
CA GLY A 134 6.73 -5.17 9.83
C GLY A 134 5.93 -4.12 9.05
N PRO A 135 6.20 -4.00 7.74
CA PRO A 135 5.41 -3.18 6.81
C PRO A 135 3.98 -3.69 6.65
N MET A 136 3.01 -2.80 6.55
CA MET A 136 1.60 -3.19 6.44
C MET A 136 1.31 -4.14 5.27
N TYR A 137 1.90 -3.89 4.09
CA TYR A 137 1.72 -4.78 2.94
C TYR A 137 2.48 -6.10 3.07
N GLY A 138 3.53 -6.18 3.89
CA GLY A 138 4.16 -7.44 4.24
C GLY A 138 3.21 -8.33 5.03
N LEU A 139 2.46 -7.77 5.99
CA LEU A 139 1.41 -8.51 6.71
C LEU A 139 0.35 -9.05 5.74
N PHE A 140 -0.13 -8.20 4.83
CA PHE A 140 -1.16 -8.57 3.86
C PHE A 140 -0.69 -9.71 2.94
N GLU A 141 0.56 -9.66 2.50
CA GLU A 141 1.15 -10.71 1.70
C GLU A 141 1.33 -12.01 2.48
N SER A 142 1.92 -11.95 3.68
CA SER A 142 2.30 -13.14 4.43
C SER A 142 1.13 -13.87 5.08
N GLU A 143 0.15 -13.14 5.62
CA GLU A 143 -0.94 -13.74 6.41
C GLU A 143 -2.25 -13.87 5.63
N PHE A 144 -2.44 -13.06 4.59
CA PHE A 144 -3.69 -13.04 3.80
C PHE A 144 -3.47 -13.38 2.33
N GLY A 145 -2.24 -13.74 1.93
CA GLY A 145 -1.90 -14.06 0.54
C GLY A 145 -2.17 -12.92 -0.45
N THR A 146 -2.31 -11.69 0.05
CA THR A 146 -2.77 -10.54 -0.75
C THR A 146 -1.62 -9.61 -1.03
N ARG A 147 -1.15 -9.60 -2.29
CA ARG A 147 -0.06 -8.73 -2.74
C ARG A 147 -0.60 -7.45 -3.38
N MET A 148 -0.03 -6.30 -3.03
CA MET A 148 -0.29 -5.04 -3.73
C MET A 148 0.59 -4.95 -4.98
N ILE A 149 -0.03 -5.04 -6.14
CA ILE A 149 0.68 -5.08 -7.42
C ILE A 149 0.77 -3.69 -8.03
N ARG A 150 -0.34 -2.95 -8.00
CA ARG A 150 -0.47 -1.61 -8.57
C ARG A 150 -1.38 -0.78 -7.67
N ALA A 151 -1.24 0.53 -7.72
CA ALA A 151 -2.19 1.44 -7.10
C ALA A 151 -2.50 2.61 -8.03
N THR A 152 -3.68 3.18 -7.88
CA THR A 152 -4.00 4.51 -8.40
C THR A 152 -4.11 5.46 -7.21
N GLU A 153 -3.46 6.61 -7.31
CA GLU A 153 -3.43 7.61 -6.24
C GLU A 153 -3.90 8.96 -6.76
N LYS A 154 -4.77 9.63 -6.01
CA LYS A 154 -5.25 10.98 -6.26
C LYS A 154 -4.82 11.87 -5.12
N ILE A 155 -4.16 12.97 -5.43
CA ILE A 155 -3.69 13.93 -4.43
C ILE A 155 -4.34 15.30 -4.63
N ARG A 156 -4.57 16.01 -3.52
CA ARG A 156 -5.06 17.40 -3.52
C ARG A 156 -4.67 18.11 -2.23
N ALA A 157 -4.66 19.44 -2.23
CA ALA A 157 -4.58 20.22 -1.01
C ALA A 157 -5.93 20.27 -0.30
N VAL A 158 -5.93 20.18 1.02
CA VAL A 158 -7.11 20.39 1.89
C VAL A 158 -6.70 21.20 3.12
N CYS A 159 -7.66 21.81 3.79
CA CYS A 159 -7.45 22.37 5.12
C CYS A 159 -7.76 21.32 6.19
N ALA A 160 -6.98 21.28 7.27
CA ALA A 160 -7.24 20.41 8.41
C ALA A 160 -8.62 20.71 9.01
N ASP A 161 -9.47 19.68 9.11
CA ASP A 161 -10.67 19.74 9.93
C ASP A 161 -10.33 19.55 11.41
N ALA A 162 -11.34 19.68 12.29
CA ALA A 162 -11.13 19.54 13.73
C ALA A 162 -10.58 18.15 14.14
N GLY A 163 -10.96 17.09 13.43
CA GLY A 163 -10.52 15.73 13.74
C GLY A 163 -9.06 15.50 13.35
N ALA A 164 -8.68 15.90 12.15
CA ALA A 164 -7.29 15.86 11.68
C ALA A 164 -6.39 16.76 12.53
N ALA A 165 -6.84 17.98 12.83
CA ALA A 165 -6.13 18.94 13.66
C ALA A 165 -5.82 18.38 15.05
N ALA A 166 -6.82 17.77 15.69
CA ALA A 166 -6.67 17.15 17.01
C ALA A 166 -5.70 15.96 16.99
N LEU A 167 -5.72 15.12 15.95
CA LEU A 167 -4.85 13.95 15.86
C LEU A 167 -3.41 14.28 15.46
N LEU A 168 -3.22 15.35 14.66
CA LEU A 168 -1.90 15.82 14.22
C LEU A 168 -1.28 16.87 15.15
N HIS A 169 -2.02 17.34 16.15
CA HIS A 169 -1.60 18.39 17.09
C HIS A 169 -1.29 19.71 16.38
N ILE A 170 -2.14 20.08 15.42
CA ILE A 170 -2.03 21.32 14.62
C ILE A 170 -3.29 22.16 14.75
N ALA A 171 -3.25 23.40 14.28
CA ALA A 171 -4.44 24.24 14.19
C ALA A 171 -5.43 23.72 13.14
N GLN A 172 -6.72 23.90 13.39
CA GLN A 172 -7.73 23.75 12.33
C GLN A 172 -7.43 24.76 11.21
N GLY A 173 -7.59 24.36 9.96
CA GLY A 173 -7.27 25.19 8.81
C GLY A 173 -5.85 25.03 8.29
N THR A 174 -4.93 24.40 9.04
CA THR A 174 -3.58 24.12 8.56
C THR A 174 -3.61 23.35 7.23
N PRO A 175 -2.86 23.77 6.19
CA PRO A 175 -2.82 23.06 4.92
C PRO A 175 -2.26 21.65 5.06
N LEU A 176 -2.95 20.67 4.48
CA LEU A 176 -2.54 19.27 4.42
C LEU A 176 -2.58 18.79 2.98
N LEU A 177 -1.68 17.88 2.63
CA LEU A 177 -1.84 17.06 1.44
C LEU A 177 -2.85 15.95 1.75
N ALA A 178 -3.90 15.80 0.96
CA ALA A 178 -4.80 14.65 1.02
C ALA A 178 -4.46 13.67 -0.11
N SER A 179 -4.33 12.40 0.22
CA SER A 179 -4.21 11.29 -0.74
C SER A 179 -5.40 10.34 -0.62
N GLU A 180 -5.98 9.95 -1.76
CA GLU A 180 -6.89 8.81 -1.89
C GLU A 180 -6.27 7.78 -2.83
N ARG A 181 -6.06 6.57 -2.32
CA ARG A 181 -5.41 5.49 -3.03
C ARG A 181 -6.28 4.25 -3.08
N VAL A 182 -6.40 3.66 -4.26
CA VAL A 182 -6.95 2.31 -4.45
C VAL A 182 -5.81 1.39 -4.87
N SER A 183 -5.59 0.32 -4.10
CA SER A 183 -4.55 -0.66 -4.36
C SER A 183 -5.15 -1.97 -4.89
N PHE A 184 -4.48 -2.56 -5.87
CA PHE A 184 -4.95 -3.70 -6.63
C PHE A 184 -4.03 -4.90 -6.45
N THR A 185 -4.62 -6.10 -6.40
CA THR A 185 -3.89 -7.37 -6.45
C THR A 185 -3.95 -7.99 -7.85
N TYR A 186 -3.54 -9.24 -7.99
CA TYR A 186 -3.60 -9.99 -9.25
C TYR A 186 -4.96 -9.88 -9.94
N GLY A 187 -4.95 -9.73 -11.26
CA GLY A 187 -6.16 -9.58 -12.08
C GLY A 187 -6.87 -8.24 -11.88
N ASP A 188 -6.14 -7.19 -11.51
CA ASP A 188 -6.66 -5.83 -11.26
C ASP A 188 -7.82 -5.79 -10.27
N LYS A 189 -7.85 -6.72 -9.31
CA LYS A 189 -8.87 -6.75 -8.26
C LYS A 189 -8.53 -5.71 -7.17
N PRO A 190 -9.40 -4.74 -6.87
CA PRO A 190 -9.17 -3.79 -5.79
C PRO A 190 -9.25 -4.49 -4.42
N VAL A 191 -8.29 -4.20 -3.55
CA VAL A 191 -8.14 -4.88 -2.25
C VAL A 191 -7.86 -3.93 -1.09
N GLU A 192 -7.65 -2.65 -1.37
CA GLU A 192 -7.50 -1.62 -0.35
C GLU A 192 -7.96 -0.27 -0.90
N LEU A 193 -8.72 0.46 -0.09
CA LEU A 193 -8.90 1.89 -0.22
C LEU A 193 -8.21 2.54 0.97
N ARG A 194 -7.32 3.48 0.71
CA ARG A 194 -6.58 4.23 1.72
C ARG A 194 -6.77 5.72 1.50
N ARG A 195 -7.12 6.45 2.55
CA ARG A 195 -7.22 7.90 2.56
C ARG A 195 -6.28 8.44 3.63
N GLY A 196 -5.38 9.33 3.25
CA GLY A 196 -4.42 9.92 4.17
C GLY A 196 -4.46 11.45 4.11
N GLN A 197 -4.31 12.09 5.25
CA GLN A 197 -4.03 13.53 5.35
C GLN A 197 -2.64 13.70 5.97
N TYR A 198 -1.76 14.38 5.24
CA TYR A 198 -0.33 14.43 5.49
C TYR A 198 0.03 15.88 5.83
N LEU A 199 0.68 16.06 6.98
CA LEU A 199 1.35 17.31 7.34
C LEU A 199 2.70 17.35 6.63
N THR A 200 2.82 18.22 5.63
CA THR A 200 3.99 18.30 4.74
C THR A 200 4.89 19.49 5.07
N GLU A 201 5.03 19.83 6.36
CA GLU A 201 5.89 20.95 6.81
C GLU A 201 7.38 20.62 6.70
N ARG A 202 7.75 19.34 6.87
CA ARG A 202 9.12 18.82 6.83
C ARG A 202 9.32 17.69 5.82
N HIS A 203 8.34 17.52 4.96
CA HIS A 203 8.26 16.42 4.01
C HIS A 203 7.61 16.90 2.73
N HIS A 204 7.95 16.26 1.62
CA HIS A 204 7.29 16.47 0.34
C HIS A 204 6.77 15.15 -0.23
N TYR A 205 5.76 15.26 -1.08
CA TYR A 205 5.34 14.16 -1.94
C TYR A 205 6.32 14.06 -3.11
N HIS A 206 7.04 12.94 -3.19
CA HIS A 206 8.03 12.70 -4.22
C HIS A 206 7.49 11.73 -5.28
N ASN A 207 7.47 12.19 -6.53
CA ASN A 207 7.11 11.37 -7.67
C ASN A 207 8.11 11.57 -8.81
N GLU A 208 8.86 10.52 -9.11
CA GLU A 208 9.78 10.47 -10.23
C GLU A 208 9.03 9.93 -11.46
N LEU A 209 9.06 10.70 -12.54
CA LEU A 209 8.40 10.37 -13.81
C LEU A 209 9.48 9.99 -14.84
N ASN A 210 9.28 8.88 -15.55
CA ASN A 210 10.13 8.43 -16.65
C ASN A 210 9.52 8.84 -17.99
#